data_AF-I4B6G1-F1
#
_entry.id   AF-I4B6G1-F1
#
_cell.length_a   1.000
_cell.length_b   1.000
_cell.length_c   1.000
_cell.angle_alpha   90.00
_cell.angle_beta   90.00
_cell.angle_gamma   90.00
#
_symmetry.space_group_name_H-M   'P 1'
#
loop_
_entity.id
_entity.type
_entity.pdbx_description
1 polymer ?
#
loop_
_entity_poly.entity_id
_entity_poly.type
_entity_poly.pdbx_seq_one_letter_code
_entity_poly.pdbx_strand_id
1 'polypeptide(L)'
;MLRNLPLTARLSLIFFAFTMVNIVLFWLATGSNQMRLLAENASLKMHRTILNFGQDLQTMVKSTPLKQRAEFYRTPAASGLMTEILQTGKDRSGATLTEYDVVSSTNQIYLSWPKAAERAELSAAEMQNVIKTLRLREFNNEPFYSFPDVLNYRLTVYIPFVSDRGQDLLVRAVFTLESMRSELGRLMRVGISIVLILLLIQVALGVLLYRLIVRPIKDLEAASKTTGKGEYYQIEGYGTRTDEIGTLIGTFNKMSTDIRDQKETIRKNFDEIRIRDEQMQHELMIAQHIQKSIFPHADSPHTTAIEFRPLFAVSGDFYDVYRFADGSAGYLVCDASGHGVPAALLTMMAKSAFANFVHLHADPAKVMHQVNESLAASLEMTGQYLTAFYARVYGDRIEYCNATHPEPVLLMKGGEEPRRLKSNGFYIGMLAEPPFAFESVTLATERGSKLFIFTDGITEARNPAGELYGTQRVADIIRRQTESGAAAARDALIQDLAAFCATAPAEDDLTLIVIEV
;
A
#
# COMPACT_ATOMS: atom_id res chain seq x y z
N MET A 1 -20.17 -7.26 -14.49
CA MET A 1 -20.92 -7.51 -13.23
C MET A 1 -20.17 -8.37 -12.20
N LEU A 2 -19.48 -9.46 -12.57
CA LEU A 2 -18.79 -10.34 -11.61
C LEU A 2 -17.57 -9.71 -10.88
N ARG A 3 -16.98 -8.65 -11.42
CA ARG A 3 -15.73 -8.02 -10.94
C ARG A 3 -15.87 -7.19 -9.66
N ASN A 4 -17.09 -6.97 -9.16
CA ASN A 4 -17.36 -6.21 -7.93
C ASN A 4 -17.87 -7.09 -6.78
N LEU A 5 -18.09 -8.38 -7.01
CA LEU A 5 -18.51 -9.29 -5.96
C LEU A 5 -17.33 -9.68 -5.06
N PRO A 6 -17.55 -9.88 -3.75
CA PRO A 6 -16.53 -10.38 -2.85
C PRO A 6 -16.00 -11.74 -3.35
N LEU A 7 -14.72 -12.03 -3.09
CA LEU A 7 -14.04 -13.24 -3.58
C LEU A 7 -14.83 -14.52 -3.29
N THR A 8 -15.48 -14.57 -2.13
CA THR A 8 -16.34 -15.68 -1.71
C THR A 8 -17.54 -15.89 -2.64
N ALA A 9 -18.21 -14.81 -3.04
CA ALA A 9 -19.35 -14.89 -3.95
C ALA A 9 -18.92 -15.33 -5.36
N ARG A 10 -17.71 -14.97 -5.81
CA ARG A 10 -17.19 -15.43 -7.10
C ARG A 10 -16.84 -16.91 -7.09
N LEU A 11 -16.14 -17.38 -6.04
CA LEU A 11 -15.81 -18.79 -5.89
C LEU A 11 -17.09 -19.64 -5.82
N SER A 12 -18.08 -19.24 -5.01
CA SER A 12 -19.36 -19.95 -4.95
C SER A 12 -20.07 -20.01 -6.31
N LEU A 13 -20.03 -18.93 -7.09
CA LEU A 13 -20.68 -18.87 -8.40
C LEU A 13 -19.94 -19.70 -9.46
N ILE A 14 -18.61 -19.76 -9.42
CA ILE A 14 -17.80 -20.64 -10.27
C ILE A 14 -18.07 -22.10 -9.94
N PHE A 15 -18.05 -22.46 -8.65
CA PHE A 15 -18.38 -23.82 -8.21
C PHE A 15 -19.80 -24.21 -8.63
N PHE A 16 -20.78 -23.32 -8.45
CA PHE A 16 -22.15 -23.54 -8.88
C PHE A 16 -22.27 -23.75 -10.40
N ALA A 17 -21.61 -22.91 -11.20
CA ALA A 17 -21.59 -23.07 -12.65
C ALA A 17 -20.97 -24.41 -13.07
N PHE A 18 -19.85 -24.81 -12.46
CA PHE A 18 -19.19 -26.09 -12.72
C PHE A 18 -20.07 -27.28 -12.32
N THR A 19 -20.82 -27.14 -11.21
CA THR A 19 -21.84 -28.12 -10.79
C THR A 19 -22.88 -28.31 -11.88
N MET A 20 -23.45 -27.21 -12.37
CA MET A 20 -24.50 -27.25 -13.39
C MET A 20 -24.01 -27.90 -14.67
N VAL A 21 -22.81 -27.55 -15.13
CA VAL A 21 -22.20 -28.17 -16.31
C VAL A 21 -22.02 -29.67 -16.11
N ASN A 22 -21.49 -30.10 -14.96
CA ASN A 22 -21.30 -31.54 -14.68
C ASN A 22 -22.62 -32.30 -14.63
N ILE A 23 -23.67 -31.73 -14.03
CA ILE A 23 -25.01 -32.34 -13.99
C ILE A 23 -25.58 -32.47 -15.41
N VAL A 24 -25.46 -31.43 -16.23
CA VAL A 24 -25.95 -31.43 -17.61
C VAL A 24 -25.20 -32.45 -18.47
N LEU A 25 -23.86 -32.49 -18.37
CA LEU A 25 -23.04 -33.46 -19.10
C LEU A 25 -23.37 -34.90 -18.69
N PHE A 26 -23.53 -35.16 -17.39
CA PHE A 26 -23.94 -36.46 -16.89
C PHE A 26 -25.29 -36.88 -17.48
N TRP A 27 -26.28 -35.99 -17.44
CA TRP A 27 -27.62 -36.25 -17.99
C TRP A 27 -27.62 -36.49 -19.51
N LEU A 28 -26.85 -35.70 -20.27
CA LEU A 28 -26.72 -35.89 -21.72
C LEU A 28 -26.06 -37.23 -22.06
N ALA A 29 -24.98 -37.58 -21.35
CA ALA A 29 -24.21 -38.79 -21.58
C ALA A 29 -24.97 -40.07 -21.18
N THR A 30 -25.62 -40.06 -20.00
CA THR A 30 -26.37 -41.24 -19.53
C THR A 30 -27.76 -41.33 -20.14
N GLY A 31 -28.48 -40.21 -20.28
CA GLY A 31 -29.84 -40.21 -20.79
C GLY A 31 -29.96 -40.72 -22.22
N SER A 32 -29.14 -40.20 -23.14
CA SER A 32 -29.17 -40.62 -24.55
C SER A 32 -28.80 -42.09 -24.74
N ASN A 33 -27.77 -42.56 -24.02
CA ASN A 33 -27.28 -43.92 -24.14
C ASN A 33 -28.25 -44.95 -23.52
N GLN A 34 -28.84 -44.63 -22.36
CA GLN A 34 -29.82 -45.50 -21.70
C GLN A 34 -31.12 -45.61 -22.50
N MET A 35 -31.60 -44.51 -23.09
CA MET A 35 -32.81 -44.51 -23.93
C MET A 35 -32.64 -45.43 -25.15
N ARG A 36 -31.47 -45.40 -25.80
CA ARG A 36 -31.16 -46.26 -26.93
C ARG A 36 -31.12 -47.74 -26.54
N LEU A 37 -30.43 -48.08 -25.45
CA LEU A 37 -30.32 -49.45 -24.95
C LEU A 37 -31.69 -50.03 -24.55
N LEU A 38 -32.55 -49.24 -23.91
CA LEU A 38 -33.90 -49.68 -23.53
C LEU A 38 -34.78 -49.95 -24.76
N ALA A 39 -34.70 -49.09 -25.78
CA ALA A 39 -35.44 -49.26 -27.02
C ALA A 39 -35.02 -50.54 -27.77
N GLU A 40 -33.72 -50.80 -27.82
CA GLU A 40 -33.14 -51.99 -28.45
C GLU A 40 -33.51 -53.27 -27.69
N ASN A 41 -33.42 -53.26 -26.35
CA ASN A 41 -33.81 -54.39 -25.51
C ASN A 41 -35.33 -54.67 -25.59
N ALA A 42 -36.17 -53.64 -25.63
CA ALA A 42 -37.61 -53.78 -25.82
C ALA A 42 -37.95 -54.42 -27.18
N SER A 43 -37.27 -53.98 -28.25
CA SER A 43 -37.41 -54.60 -29.58
C SER A 43 -36.98 -56.08 -29.57
N LEU A 44 -35.84 -56.40 -28.95
CA LEU A 44 -35.35 -57.79 -28.81
C LEU A 44 -36.30 -58.68 -28.00
N LYS A 45 -36.84 -58.21 -26.88
CA LYS A 45 -37.84 -58.96 -26.09
C LYS A 45 -39.11 -59.24 -26.91
N MET A 46 -39.54 -58.26 -27.72
CA MET A 46 -40.69 -58.44 -28.62
C MET A 46 -40.38 -59.30 -29.84
N HIS A 47 -39.13 -59.46 -30.23
CA HIS A 47 -38.73 -60.19 -31.45
C HIS A 47 -39.36 -61.59 -31.54
N ARG A 48 -39.27 -62.41 -30.47
CA ARG A 48 -39.91 -63.74 -30.44
C ARG A 48 -41.43 -63.69 -30.56
N THR A 49 -42.05 -62.67 -29.98
CA THR A 49 -43.51 -62.49 -30.02
C THR A 49 -43.95 -62.12 -31.43
N ILE A 50 -43.21 -61.23 -32.07
CA ILE A 50 -43.45 -60.80 -33.44
C ILE A 50 -43.26 -61.98 -34.41
N LEU A 51 -42.22 -62.81 -34.21
CA LEU A 51 -42.00 -64.02 -35.00
C LEU A 51 -43.17 -65.00 -34.92
N ASN A 52 -43.59 -65.35 -33.69
CA ASN A 52 -44.69 -66.28 -33.48
C ASN A 52 -45.99 -65.72 -34.08
N PHE A 53 -46.25 -64.43 -33.90
CA PHE A 53 -47.41 -63.77 -34.49
C PHE A 53 -47.36 -63.78 -36.04
N GLY A 54 -46.20 -63.52 -36.63
CA GLY A 54 -46.01 -63.63 -38.07
C GLY A 54 -46.26 -65.05 -38.59
N GLN A 55 -45.84 -66.08 -37.84
CA GLN A 55 -46.09 -67.49 -38.17
C GLN A 55 -47.58 -67.86 -38.04
N ASP A 56 -48.26 -67.42 -36.98
CA ASP A 56 -49.69 -67.63 -36.76
C ASP A 56 -50.51 -66.96 -37.87
N LEU A 57 -50.13 -65.73 -38.26
CA LEU A 57 -50.71 -65.03 -39.40
C LEU A 57 -50.54 -65.81 -40.70
N GLN A 58 -49.32 -66.26 -41.02
CA GLN A 58 -49.06 -67.03 -42.24
C GLN A 58 -49.83 -68.36 -42.26
N THR A 59 -49.92 -69.03 -41.12
CA THR A 59 -50.67 -70.29 -40.97
C THR A 59 -52.17 -70.05 -41.20
N MET A 60 -52.70 -68.96 -40.66
CA MET A 60 -54.09 -68.57 -40.88
C MET A 60 -54.38 -68.24 -42.34
N VAL A 61 -53.52 -67.45 -43.00
CA VAL A 61 -53.68 -67.12 -44.43
C VAL A 61 -53.72 -68.40 -45.28
N LYS A 62 -52.92 -69.42 -44.92
CA LYS A 62 -52.87 -70.71 -45.63
C LYS A 62 -54.06 -71.64 -45.33
N SER A 63 -54.81 -71.42 -44.25
CA SER A 63 -55.89 -72.33 -43.81
C SER A 63 -57.11 -72.38 -44.73
N THR A 64 -57.36 -71.38 -45.59
CA THR A 64 -58.52 -71.35 -46.48
C THR A 64 -58.23 -70.49 -47.73
N PRO A 65 -58.57 -70.93 -48.96
CA PRO A 65 -58.33 -70.15 -50.19
C PRO A 65 -58.97 -68.76 -50.20
N LEU A 66 -60.12 -68.58 -49.53
CA LEU A 66 -60.80 -67.28 -49.38
C LEU A 66 -59.97 -66.26 -48.59
N LYS A 67 -59.24 -66.72 -47.56
CA LYS A 67 -58.40 -65.87 -46.69
C LYS A 67 -57.13 -65.38 -47.37
N GLN A 68 -56.80 -65.94 -48.53
CA GLN A 68 -55.63 -65.55 -49.33
C GLN A 68 -55.91 -64.34 -50.23
N ARG A 69 -57.18 -63.93 -50.43
CA ARG A 69 -57.52 -62.79 -51.30
C ARG A 69 -57.36 -61.47 -50.56
N ALA A 70 -56.72 -60.46 -51.16
CA ALA A 70 -56.60 -59.12 -50.58
C ALA A 70 -57.97 -58.50 -50.22
N GLU A 71 -59.00 -58.77 -51.02
CA GLU A 71 -60.38 -58.32 -50.78
C GLU A 71 -61.02 -58.91 -49.51
N PHE A 72 -60.58 -60.09 -49.05
CA PHE A 72 -61.06 -60.68 -47.80
C PHE A 72 -60.82 -59.76 -46.63
N TYR A 73 -59.68 -59.06 -46.61
CA TYR A 73 -59.32 -58.14 -45.53
C TYR A 73 -60.17 -56.88 -45.47
N ARG A 74 -61.03 -56.61 -46.47
CA ARG A 74 -62.06 -55.56 -46.41
C ARG A 74 -63.34 -56.01 -45.71
N THR A 75 -63.46 -57.30 -45.36
CA THR A 75 -64.69 -57.88 -44.79
C THR A 75 -64.70 -57.82 -43.25
N PRO A 76 -65.88 -57.72 -42.62
CA PRO A 76 -66.02 -57.81 -41.16
C PRO A 76 -65.49 -59.13 -40.58
N ALA A 77 -65.56 -60.22 -41.35
CA ALA A 77 -65.05 -61.53 -40.96
C ALA A 77 -63.53 -61.55 -40.81
N ALA A 78 -62.79 -60.84 -41.67
CA ALA A 78 -61.34 -60.68 -41.53
C ALA A 78 -60.97 -59.83 -40.31
N SER A 79 -61.76 -58.81 -39.98
CA SER A 79 -61.56 -58.00 -38.78
C SER A 79 -61.70 -58.85 -37.50
N GLY A 80 -62.75 -59.67 -37.39
CA GLY A 80 -62.96 -60.56 -36.23
C GLY A 80 -61.82 -61.58 -36.05
N LEU A 81 -61.39 -62.22 -37.13
CA LEU A 81 -60.28 -63.18 -37.11
C LEU A 81 -58.92 -62.54 -36.81
N MET A 82 -58.64 -61.36 -37.37
CA MET A 82 -57.40 -60.64 -37.05
C MET A 82 -57.38 -60.23 -35.57
N THR A 83 -58.52 -59.75 -35.04
CA THR A 83 -58.65 -59.41 -33.62
C THR A 83 -58.49 -60.63 -32.71
N GLU A 84 -58.97 -61.81 -33.12
CA GLU A 84 -58.82 -63.06 -32.36
C GLU A 84 -57.34 -63.47 -32.22
N ILE A 85 -56.58 -63.51 -33.33
CA ILE A 85 -55.14 -63.83 -33.34
C ILE A 85 -54.35 -62.81 -32.51
N LEU A 86 -54.71 -61.54 -32.63
CA LEU A 86 -54.07 -60.45 -31.90
C LEU A 86 -54.38 -60.50 -30.39
N GLN A 87 -55.57 -60.94 -29.99
CA GLN A 87 -55.93 -61.15 -28.58
C GLN A 87 -55.30 -62.42 -28.01
N THR A 88 -55.14 -63.50 -28.79
CA THR A 88 -54.40 -64.70 -28.34
C THR A 88 -52.90 -64.43 -28.16
N GLY A 89 -52.33 -63.49 -28.92
CA GLY A 89 -50.95 -63.03 -28.76
C GLY A 89 -50.69 -62.13 -27.54
N LYS A 90 -51.75 -61.55 -26.94
CA LYS A 90 -51.69 -60.60 -25.81
C LYS A 90 -51.03 -61.19 -24.56
N ASP A 91 -51.13 -62.51 -24.37
CA ASP A 91 -50.67 -63.20 -23.16
C ASP A 91 -49.15 -63.50 -23.11
N ARG A 92 -48.41 -63.33 -24.22
CA ARG A 92 -47.05 -63.87 -24.35
C ARG A 92 -45.90 -62.86 -24.19
N SER A 93 -46.16 -61.56 -24.08
CA SER A 93 -45.11 -60.53 -24.18
C SER A 93 -45.18 -59.34 -23.22
N GLY A 94 -46.30 -59.13 -22.53
CA GLY A 94 -46.52 -57.93 -21.72
C GLY A 94 -46.63 -56.64 -22.54
N ALA A 95 -46.85 -56.74 -23.86
CA ALA A 95 -47.09 -55.61 -24.77
C ALA A 95 -48.56 -55.57 -25.19
N THR A 96 -49.19 -54.40 -25.08
CA THR A 96 -50.60 -54.22 -25.44
C THR A 96 -50.68 -53.69 -26.86
N LEU A 97 -51.30 -54.44 -27.78
CA LEU A 97 -51.60 -53.93 -29.12
C LEU A 97 -52.58 -52.75 -29.01
N THR A 98 -52.21 -51.63 -29.63
CA THR A 98 -53.00 -50.40 -29.62
C THR A 98 -53.62 -50.05 -30.96
N GLU A 99 -52.92 -50.33 -32.06
CA GLU A 99 -53.44 -50.14 -33.41
C GLU A 99 -52.83 -51.17 -34.37
N TYR A 100 -53.56 -51.57 -35.40
CA TYR A 100 -53.01 -52.31 -36.53
C TYR A 100 -53.67 -51.91 -37.85
N ASP A 101 -52.89 -51.98 -38.93
CA ASP A 101 -53.32 -51.74 -40.29
C ASP A 101 -52.83 -52.87 -41.21
N VAL A 102 -53.67 -53.30 -42.16
CA VAL A 102 -53.26 -54.17 -43.27
C VAL A 102 -53.09 -53.33 -44.52
N VAL A 103 -51.88 -53.29 -45.07
CA VAL A 103 -51.49 -52.34 -46.11
C VAL A 103 -50.86 -53.08 -47.29
N SER A 104 -51.11 -52.63 -48.52
CA SER A 104 -50.40 -53.12 -49.71
C SER A 104 -49.08 -52.40 -49.96
N SER A 105 -48.23 -53.01 -50.79
CA SER A 105 -47.04 -52.37 -51.37
C SER A 105 -47.34 -51.08 -52.18
N THR A 106 -48.60 -50.82 -52.53
CA THR A 106 -49.09 -49.62 -53.23
C THR A 106 -49.71 -48.56 -52.32
N ASN A 107 -49.47 -48.65 -51.00
CA ASN A 107 -49.95 -47.70 -49.98
C ASN A 107 -51.47 -47.71 -49.71
N GLN A 108 -52.19 -48.77 -50.09
CA GLN A 108 -53.62 -48.87 -49.80
C GLN A 108 -53.87 -49.63 -48.50
N ILE A 109 -54.69 -49.06 -47.61
CA ILE A 109 -55.11 -49.68 -46.35
C ILE A 109 -56.39 -50.51 -46.59
N TYR A 110 -56.33 -51.81 -46.30
CA TYR A 110 -57.44 -52.76 -46.47
C TYR A 110 -58.25 -52.93 -45.18
N LEU A 111 -57.59 -52.80 -44.02
CA LEU A 111 -58.17 -52.98 -42.70
C LEU A 111 -57.42 -52.12 -41.69
N SER A 112 -58.13 -51.49 -40.75
CA SER A 112 -57.55 -50.75 -39.63
C SER A 112 -58.33 -51.01 -38.33
N TRP A 113 -57.64 -51.02 -37.20
CA TRP A 113 -58.23 -51.18 -35.86
C TRP A 113 -57.43 -50.42 -34.80
N PRO A 114 -58.08 -49.77 -33.81
CA PRO A 114 -59.52 -49.49 -33.73
C PRO A 114 -59.97 -48.67 -34.95
N LYS A 115 -61.28 -48.70 -35.26
CA LYS A 115 -61.87 -48.09 -36.48
C LYS A 115 -61.82 -46.54 -36.37
N ALA A 116 -60.61 -45.97 -36.35
CA ALA A 116 -60.37 -44.54 -36.30
C ALA A 116 -60.45 -43.96 -37.73
N ALA A 117 -60.99 -42.75 -37.82
CA ALA A 117 -61.41 -42.05 -39.05
C ALA A 117 -60.56 -42.35 -40.31
N GLU A 118 -61.23 -42.88 -41.34
CA GLU A 118 -60.88 -42.96 -42.77
C GLU A 118 -59.42 -42.58 -43.15
N ARG A 119 -58.42 -43.35 -42.71
CA ARG A 119 -57.11 -43.33 -43.37
C ARG A 119 -57.19 -44.21 -44.61
N ALA A 120 -57.15 -43.59 -45.79
CA ALA A 120 -57.06 -44.30 -47.08
C ALA A 120 -55.64 -44.79 -47.39
N GLU A 121 -54.62 -44.07 -46.91
CA GLU A 121 -53.19 -44.28 -47.21
C GLU A 121 -52.29 -43.96 -46.00
N LEU A 122 -51.09 -44.57 -45.93
CA LEU A 122 -50.07 -44.22 -44.92
C LEU A 122 -49.32 -42.93 -45.31
N SER A 123 -48.74 -42.24 -44.31
CA SER A 123 -47.89 -41.07 -44.55
C SER A 123 -46.60 -41.44 -45.30
N ALA A 124 -45.97 -40.46 -45.98
CA ALA A 124 -44.74 -40.68 -46.73
C ALA A 124 -43.59 -41.28 -45.88
N ALA A 125 -43.51 -40.92 -44.59
CA ALA A 125 -42.51 -41.47 -43.66
C ALA A 125 -42.82 -42.92 -43.26
N GLU A 126 -44.10 -43.26 -43.04
CA GLU A 126 -44.53 -44.64 -42.77
C GLU A 126 -44.32 -45.53 -44.01
N MET A 127 -44.59 -45.01 -45.21
CA MET A 127 -44.39 -45.72 -46.46
C MET A 127 -42.90 -45.99 -46.77
N GLN A 128 -41.99 -45.09 -46.38
CA GLN A 128 -40.54 -45.38 -46.45
C GLN A 128 -40.14 -46.58 -45.58
N ASN A 129 -40.77 -46.75 -44.42
CA ASN A 129 -40.51 -47.89 -43.53
C ASN A 129 -41.11 -49.19 -44.10
N VAL A 130 -42.26 -49.12 -44.75
CA VAL A 130 -42.85 -50.24 -45.51
C VAL A 130 -41.90 -50.69 -46.63
N ILE A 131 -41.38 -49.77 -47.44
CA ILE A 131 -40.43 -50.07 -48.52
C ILE A 131 -39.13 -50.68 -47.98
N LYS A 132 -38.60 -50.14 -46.86
CA LYS A 132 -37.42 -50.71 -46.20
C LYS A 132 -37.69 -52.13 -45.70
N THR A 133 -38.88 -52.40 -45.16
CA THR A 133 -39.28 -53.73 -44.67
C THR A 133 -39.28 -54.75 -45.79
N LEU A 134 -39.87 -54.41 -46.94
CA LEU A 134 -39.93 -55.29 -48.11
C LEU A 134 -38.52 -55.59 -48.65
N ARG A 135 -37.65 -54.58 -48.73
CA ARG A 135 -36.24 -54.78 -49.13
C ARG A 135 -35.42 -55.60 -48.12
N LEU A 136 -35.60 -55.39 -46.82
CA LEU A 136 -34.85 -56.12 -45.79
C LEU A 136 -35.20 -57.62 -45.79
N ARG A 137 -36.46 -57.96 -46.06
CA ARG A 137 -36.88 -59.35 -46.26
C ARG A 137 -36.19 -59.99 -47.45
N GLU A 138 -36.12 -59.27 -48.58
CA GLU A 138 -35.48 -59.76 -49.82
C GLU A 138 -33.96 -59.97 -49.69
N PHE A 139 -33.27 -59.11 -48.94
CA PHE A 139 -31.79 -59.12 -48.87
C PHE A 139 -31.20 -59.85 -47.65
N ASN A 140 -31.85 -59.78 -46.47
CA ASN A 140 -31.28 -60.26 -45.21
C ASN A 140 -32.10 -61.39 -44.55
N ASN A 141 -33.18 -61.84 -45.19
CA ASN A 141 -34.08 -62.88 -44.66
C ASN A 141 -34.69 -62.55 -43.28
N GLU A 142 -34.78 -61.26 -42.93
CA GLU A 142 -35.45 -60.85 -41.70
C GLU A 142 -36.98 -60.90 -41.88
N PRO A 143 -37.72 -61.55 -40.97
CA PRO A 143 -39.15 -61.80 -41.13
C PRO A 143 -40.05 -60.59 -40.83
N PHE A 144 -39.50 -59.49 -40.30
CA PHE A 144 -40.23 -58.24 -40.01
C PHE A 144 -39.26 -57.07 -39.84
N TYR A 145 -39.77 -55.84 -39.86
CA TYR A 145 -39.04 -54.63 -39.48
C TYR A 145 -39.72 -53.96 -38.28
N SER A 146 -38.95 -53.46 -37.31
CA SER A 146 -39.50 -52.80 -36.14
C SER A 146 -38.86 -51.43 -35.92
N PHE A 147 -39.67 -50.47 -35.48
CA PHE A 147 -39.28 -49.10 -35.21
C PHE A 147 -39.78 -48.70 -33.81
N PRO A 148 -38.89 -48.61 -32.81
CA PRO A 148 -39.25 -48.17 -31.47
C PRO A 148 -39.39 -46.64 -31.42
N ASP A 149 -40.56 -46.16 -31.03
CA ASP A 149 -40.81 -44.78 -30.60
C ASP A 149 -40.71 -44.71 -29.08
N VAL A 150 -39.53 -44.32 -28.61
CA VAL A 150 -39.19 -44.28 -27.19
C VAL A 150 -39.91 -43.17 -26.45
N LEU A 151 -40.24 -42.06 -27.12
CA LEU A 151 -40.89 -40.89 -26.52
C LEU A 151 -42.35 -41.19 -26.19
N ASN A 152 -43.05 -41.92 -27.06
CA ASN A 152 -44.46 -42.28 -26.89
C ASN A 152 -44.66 -43.68 -26.28
N TYR A 153 -43.58 -44.37 -25.92
CA TYR A 153 -43.59 -45.74 -25.43
C TYR A 153 -44.25 -46.75 -26.38
N ARG A 154 -44.05 -46.58 -27.69
CA ARG A 154 -44.68 -47.40 -28.73
C ARG A 154 -43.64 -48.16 -29.55
N LEU A 155 -43.90 -49.41 -29.88
CA LEU A 155 -43.15 -50.16 -30.90
C LEU A 155 -44.04 -50.36 -32.11
N THR A 156 -43.64 -49.81 -33.25
CA THR A 156 -44.31 -50.08 -34.53
C THR A 156 -43.60 -51.22 -35.23
N VAL A 157 -44.34 -52.22 -35.67
CA VAL A 157 -43.83 -53.43 -36.29
C VAL A 157 -44.50 -53.59 -37.65
N TYR A 158 -43.70 -53.94 -38.66
CA TYR A 158 -44.13 -54.16 -40.03
C TYR A 158 -43.84 -55.62 -40.41
N ILE A 159 -44.89 -56.41 -40.65
CA ILE A 159 -44.79 -57.85 -40.91
C ILE A 159 -45.30 -58.15 -42.33
N PRO A 160 -44.42 -58.51 -43.27
CA PRO A 160 -44.82 -58.84 -44.64
C PRO A 160 -45.44 -60.24 -44.73
N PHE A 161 -46.49 -60.38 -45.53
CA PHE A 161 -47.11 -61.67 -45.89
C PHE A 161 -47.59 -61.65 -47.35
N VAL A 162 -47.62 -62.83 -47.98
CA VAL A 162 -47.87 -62.96 -49.42
C VAL A 162 -49.27 -63.55 -49.66
N SER A 163 -50.02 -62.92 -50.55
CA SER A 163 -51.29 -63.43 -51.09
C SER A 163 -51.03 -64.36 -52.30
N ASP A 164 -51.93 -65.33 -52.57
CA ASP A 164 -51.81 -66.38 -53.61
C ASP A 164 -51.67 -65.88 -55.07
N ARG A 165 -51.68 -64.56 -55.31
CA ARG A 165 -51.38 -63.95 -56.62
C ARG A 165 -50.09 -63.12 -56.66
N GLY A 166 -49.20 -63.26 -55.67
CA GLY A 166 -47.93 -62.54 -55.63
C GLY A 166 -48.05 -61.06 -55.24
N GLN A 167 -49.17 -60.65 -54.63
CA GLN A 167 -49.27 -59.32 -54.01
C GLN A 167 -48.66 -59.34 -52.61
N ASP A 168 -47.68 -58.46 -52.39
CA ASP A 168 -47.10 -58.20 -51.08
C ASP A 168 -48.07 -57.36 -50.23
N LEU A 169 -48.60 -58.00 -49.20
CA LEU A 169 -49.36 -57.35 -48.14
C LEU A 169 -48.49 -57.25 -46.89
N LEU A 170 -48.82 -56.28 -46.04
CA LEU A 170 -48.03 -56.00 -44.87
C LEU A 170 -48.94 -55.60 -43.70
N VAL A 171 -48.69 -56.17 -42.53
CA VAL A 171 -49.36 -55.79 -41.29
C VAL A 171 -48.48 -54.78 -40.56
N ARG A 172 -48.98 -53.54 -40.41
CA ARG A 172 -48.44 -52.56 -39.46
C ARG A 172 -49.14 -52.80 -38.13
N ALA A 173 -48.40 -53.11 -37.08
CA ALA A 173 -48.93 -53.30 -35.73
C ALA A 173 -48.17 -52.40 -34.76
N VAL A 174 -48.89 -51.64 -33.93
CA VAL A 174 -48.29 -50.78 -32.92
C VAL A 174 -48.64 -51.28 -31.53
N PHE A 175 -47.59 -51.56 -30.77
CA PHE A 175 -47.67 -52.07 -29.42
C PHE A 175 -47.24 -51.00 -28.43
N THR A 176 -47.95 -50.87 -27.31
CA THR A 176 -47.51 -50.05 -26.17
C THR A 176 -46.65 -50.88 -25.24
N LEU A 177 -45.47 -50.35 -24.92
CA LEU A 177 -44.47 -50.96 -24.06
C LEU A 177 -44.63 -50.47 -22.61
N GLU A 178 -45.58 -51.05 -21.86
CA GLU A 178 -45.78 -50.69 -20.44
C GLU A 178 -44.55 -51.01 -19.57
N SER A 179 -43.83 -52.08 -19.92
CA SER A 179 -42.56 -52.45 -19.28
C SER A 179 -41.48 -51.37 -19.45
N MET A 180 -41.39 -50.75 -20.63
CA MET A 180 -40.44 -49.66 -20.90
C MET A 180 -40.74 -48.42 -20.08
N ARG A 181 -42.02 -48.08 -19.89
CA ARG A 181 -42.44 -46.95 -19.05
C ARG A 181 -41.98 -47.11 -17.59
N SER A 182 -42.14 -48.31 -17.02
CA SER A 182 -41.75 -48.57 -15.62
C SER A 182 -40.23 -48.65 -15.45
N GLU A 183 -39.50 -49.24 -16.40
CA GLU A 183 -38.03 -49.26 -16.42
C GLU A 183 -37.44 -47.84 -16.53
N LEU A 184 -38.01 -46.98 -17.39
CA LEU A 184 -37.60 -45.58 -17.51
C LEU A 184 -37.78 -44.80 -16.20
N GLY A 185 -38.95 -44.95 -15.56
CA GLY A 185 -39.24 -44.29 -14.29
C GLY A 185 -38.30 -44.72 -13.16
N ARG A 186 -37.89 -45.99 -13.13
CA ARG A 186 -36.88 -46.48 -12.17
C ARG A 186 -35.51 -45.85 -12.42
N LEU A 187 -35.05 -45.81 -13.67
CA LEU A 187 -33.77 -45.21 -14.03
C LEU A 187 -33.75 -43.71 -13.75
N MET A 188 -34.83 -42.99 -14.04
CA MET A 188 -34.95 -41.57 -13.70
C MET A 188 -34.85 -41.33 -12.19
N ARG A 189 -35.51 -42.14 -11.35
CA ARG A 189 -35.38 -42.03 -9.89
C ARG A 189 -33.95 -42.25 -9.40
N VAL A 190 -33.26 -43.27 -9.93
CA VAL A 190 -31.85 -43.53 -9.60
C VAL A 190 -30.97 -42.35 -10.03
N GLY A 191 -31.18 -41.83 -11.25
CA GLY A 191 -30.45 -40.67 -11.77
C GLY A 191 -30.64 -39.43 -10.91
N ILE A 192 -31.89 -39.13 -10.50
CA ILE A 192 -32.20 -38.01 -9.61
C ILE A 192 -31.50 -38.18 -8.25
N SER A 193 -31.53 -39.39 -7.67
CA SER A 193 -30.84 -39.67 -6.40
C SER A 193 -29.33 -39.44 -6.49
N ILE A 194 -28.69 -39.87 -7.58
CA ILE A 194 -27.25 -39.65 -7.82
C ILE A 194 -26.96 -38.14 -7.89
N VAL A 195 -27.77 -37.38 -8.63
CA VAL A 195 -27.61 -35.92 -8.74
C VAL A 195 -27.76 -35.25 -7.37
N LEU A 196 -28.73 -35.67 -6.55
CA LEU A 196 -28.91 -35.14 -5.19
C LEU A 196 -27.71 -35.44 -4.28
N ILE A 197 -27.15 -36.65 -4.34
CA ILE A 197 -25.96 -37.03 -3.56
C ILE A 197 -24.75 -36.20 -4.00
N LEU A 198 -24.53 -36.05 -5.31
CA LEU A 198 -23.44 -35.23 -5.84
C LEU A 198 -23.58 -33.76 -5.41
N LEU A 199 -24.80 -33.23 -5.41
CA LEU A 199 -25.08 -31.87 -4.92
C LEU A 199 -24.74 -31.74 -3.42
N LEU A 200 -25.13 -32.71 -2.60
CA LEU A 200 -24.82 -32.72 -1.17
C LEU A 200 -23.31 -32.77 -0.90
N ILE A 201 -22.59 -33.65 -1.59
CA ILE A 201 -21.12 -33.75 -1.50
C ILE A 201 -20.49 -32.40 -1.85
N GLN A 202 -20.99 -31.73 -2.88
CA GLN A 202 -20.43 -30.47 -3.34
C GLN A 202 -20.68 -29.32 -2.35
N VAL A 203 -21.87 -29.27 -1.74
CA VAL A 203 -22.16 -28.31 -0.65
C VAL A 203 -21.24 -28.58 0.55
N ALA A 204 -21.09 -29.84 0.96
CA ALA A 204 -20.21 -30.22 2.06
C ALA A 204 -18.74 -29.84 1.78
N LEU A 205 -18.25 -30.11 0.57
CA LEU A 205 -16.90 -29.71 0.13
C LEU A 205 -16.74 -28.19 0.13
N GLY A 206 -17.76 -27.44 -0.31
CA GLY A 206 -17.74 -25.97 -0.28
C GLY A 206 -17.64 -25.41 1.14
N VAL A 207 -18.41 -25.97 2.08
CA VAL A 207 -18.32 -25.59 3.51
C VAL A 207 -16.96 -25.95 4.10
N LEU A 208 -16.41 -27.12 3.75
CA LEU A 208 -15.09 -27.56 4.17
C LEU A 208 -14.01 -26.58 3.67
N LEU A 209 -13.97 -26.28 2.38
CA LEU A 209 -13.02 -25.34 1.78
C LEU A 209 -13.17 -23.93 2.35
N TYR A 210 -14.40 -23.48 2.62
CA TYR A 210 -14.64 -22.20 3.29
C TYR A 210 -13.98 -22.15 4.67
N ARG A 211 -14.16 -23.21 5.48
CA ARG A 211 -13.57 -23.28 6.82
C ARG A 211 -12.05 -23.43 6.78
N LEU A 212 -11.52 -24.22 5.85
CA LEU A 212 -10.10 -24.51 5.77
C LEU A 212 -9.28 -23.38 5.17
N ILE A 213 -9.81 -22.63 4.19
CA ILE A 213 -9.03 -21.65 3.40
C ILE A 213 -9.59 -20.24 3.58
N VAL A 214 -10.89 -20.05 3.35
CA VAL A 214 -11.47 -18.71 3.22
C VAL A 214 -11.54 -17.96 4.55
N ARG A 215 -11.97 -18.64 5.63
CA ARG A 215 -12.11 -18.01 6.95
C ARG A 215 -10.78 -17.48 7.51
N PRO A 216 -9.67 -18.26 7.55
CA PRO A 216 -8.38 -17.75 8.02
C PRO A 216 -7.88 -16.52 7.25
N ILE A 217 -8.07 -16.49 5.92
CA ILE A 217 -7.66 -15.35 5.08
C ILE A 217 -8.48 -14.09 5.42
N LYS A 218 -9.78 -14.25 5.70
CA LYS A 218 -10.63 -13.11 6.14
C LYS A 218 -10.22 -12.58 7.51
N ASP A 219 -9.88 -13.48 8.44
CA ASP A 219 -9.41 -13.09 9.78
C ASP A 219 -8.08 -12.32 9.67
N LEU A 220 -7.18 -12.77 8.78
CA LEU A 220 -5.93 -12.07 8.46
C LEU A 220 -6.16 -10.70 7.80
N GLU A 221 -7.10 -10.60 6.86
CA GLU A 221 -7.47 -9.31 6.25
C GLU A 221 -7.99 -8.32 7.30
N ALA A 222 -8.86 -8.77 8.20
CA ALA A 222 -9.41 -7.96 9.26
C ALA A 222 -8.32 -7.47 10.23
N ALA A 223 -7.46 -8.39 10.69
CA ALA A 223 -6.36 -8.05 11.59
C ALA A 223 -5.33 -7.12 10.93
N SER A 224 -5.04 -7.31 9.63
CA SER A 224 -4.14 -6.42 8.89
C SER A 224 -4.70 -5.00 8.81
N LYS A 225 -6.01 -4.83 8.57
CA LYS A 225 -6.68 -3.52 8.54
C LYS A 225 -6.67 -2.83 9.91
N THR A 226 -6.83 -3.56 11.02
CA THR A 226 -6.77 -2.98 12.36
C THR A 226 -5.35 -2.60 12.74
N THR A 227 -4.36 -3.45 12.44
CA THR A 227 -2.94 -3.14 12.67
C THR A 227 -2.50 -1.90 11.89
N GLY A 228 -3.00 -1.72 10.65
CA GLY A 228 -2.77 -0.50 9.87
C GLY A 228 -3.37 0.78 10.49
N LYS A 229 -4.34 0.67 11.39
CA LYS A 229 -4.90 1.79 12.17
C LYS A 229 -4.20 2.01 13.51
N GLY A 230 -3.19 1.20 13.83
CA GLY A 230 -2.45 1.26 15.10
C GLY A 230 -3.03 0.39 16.22
N GLU A 231 -4.01 -0.47 15.92
CA GLU A 231 -4.55 -1.48 16.84
C GLU A 231 -3.94 -2.84 16.52
N TYR A 232 -2.92 -3.22 17.29
CA TYR A 232 -2.18 -4.46 17.09
C TYR A 232 -3.00 -5.63 17.64
N TYR A 233 -3.53 -6.48 16.76
CA TYR A 233 -4.32 -7.64 17.14
C TYR A 233 -3.58 -8.94 16.81
N GLN A 234 -3.64 -9.93 17.71
CA GLN A 234 -3.15 -11.28 17.44
C GLN A 234 -4.31 -12.16 17.01
N ILE A 235 -4.16 -12.82 15.87
CA ILE A 235 -5.16 -13.76 15.36
C ILE A 235 -5.04 -15.06 16.15
N GLU A 236 -6.08 -15.40 16.92
CA GLU A 236 -6.14 -16.60 17.74
C GLU A 236 -6.81 -17.78 17.03
N GLY A 237 -6.66 -19.00 17.57
CA GLY A 237 -7.35 -20.20 17.08
C GLY A 237 -6.67 -20.93 15.92
N TYR A 238 -5.50 -20.47 15.47
CA TYR A 238 -4.72 -21.10 14.38
C TYR A 238 -3.32 -21.59 14.79
N GLY A 239 -2.98 -21.55 16.09
CA GLY A 239 -1.61 -21.84 16.58
C GLY A 239 -1.12 -23.27 16.36
N THR A 240 -2.02 -24.24 16.16
CA THR A 240 -1.67 -25.64 15.88
C THR A 240 -1.57 -25.96 14.38
N ARG A 241 -1.78 -24.96 13.52
CA ARG A 241 -1.81 -25.14 12.08
C ARG A 241 -0.39 -25.08 11.50
N THR A 242 0.00 -26.12 10.76
CA THR A 242 1.37 -26.31 10.25
C THR A 242 1.52 -26.10 8.74
N ASP A 243 0.48 -25.62 8.06
CA ASP A 243 0.52 -25.30 6.64
C ASP A 243 0.90 -23.84 6.37
N GLU A 244 0.94 -23.44 5.10
CA GLU A 244 1.33 -22.10 4.65
C GLU A 244 0.45 -20.99 5.26
N ILE A 245 -0.83 -21.28 5.51
CA ILE A 245 -1.76 -20.33 6.15
C ILE A 245 -1.39 -20.15 7.62
N GLY A 246 -1.07 -21.25 8.32
CA GLY A 246 -0.58 -21.20 9.70
C GLY A 246 0.72 -20.40 9.82
N THR A 247 1.69 -20.64 8.94
CA THR A 247 2.95 -19.88 8.89
C THR A 247 2.72 -18.39 8.63
N LEU A 248 1.82 -18.05 7.70
CA LEU A 248 1.49 -16.66 7.39
C LEU A 248 0.85 -15.93 8.59
N ILE A 249 -0.08 -16.57 9.29
CA ILE A 249 -0.70 -16.03 10.50
C ILE A 249 0.33 -15.86 11.63
N GLY A 250 1.20 -16.85 11.84
CA GLY A 250 2.28 -16.78 12.82
C GLY A 250 3.24 -15.62 12.54
N THR A 251 3.61 -15.44 11.27
CA THR A 251 4.49 -14.35 10.81
C THR A 251 3.82 -12.99 11.00
N PHE A 252 2.53 -12.87 10.67
CA PHE A 252 1.75 -11.66 10.90
C PHE A 252 1.65 -11.31 12.39
N ASN A 253 1.34 -12.29 13.25
CA ASN A 253 1.25 -12.08 14.69
C ASN A 253 2.60 -11.63 15.29
N LYS A 254 3.70 -12.24 14.84
CA LYS A 254 5.05 -11.81 15.24
C LYS A 254 5.31 -10.37 14.81
N MET A 255 5.13 -10.04 13.53
CA MET A 255 5.30 -8.67 13.01
C MET A 255 4.42 -7.66 13.77
N SER A 256 3.16 -7.99 14.05
CA SER A 256 2.26 -7.11 14.79
C SER A 256 2.71 -6.87 16.23
N THR A 257 3.40 -7.84 16.84
CA THR A 257 3.96 -7.71 18.19
C THR A 257 5.24 -6.87 18.14
N ASP A 258 6.15 -7.18 17.22
CA ASP A 258 7.39 -6.43 17.03
C ASP A 258 7.13 -4.94 16.75
N ILE A 259 6.14 -4.61 15.92
CA ILE A 259 5.78 -3.21 15.63
C ILE A 259 5.20 -2.52 16.88
N ARG A 260 4.39 -3.23 17.69
CA ARG A 260 3.86 -2.68 18.95
C ARG A 260 5.01 -2.32 19.90
N ASP A 261 5.94 -3.24 20.09
CA ASP A 261 7.06 -3.08 21.00
C ASP A 261 8.04 -1.99 20.52
N GLN A 262 8.27 -1.92 19.20
CA GLN A 262 9.03 -0.83 18.57
C GLN A 262 8.36 0.52 18.80
N LYS A 263 7.03 0.62 18.62
CA LYS A 263 6.29 1.86 18.88
C LYS A 263 6.40 2.31 20.34
N GLU A 264 6.29 1.38 21.29
CA GLU A 264 6.43 1.69 22.72
C GLU A 264 7.86 2.13 23.06
N THR A 265 8.86 1.49 22.48
CA THR A 265 10.28 1.86 22.67
C THR A 265 10.57 3.25 22.10
N ILE A 266 10.12 3.51 20.87
CA ILE A 266 10.25 4.83 20.23
C ILE A 266 9.57 5.90 21.08
N ARG A 267 8.36 5.64 21.59
CA ARG A 267 7.66 6.59 22.46
C ARG A 267 8.44 6.91 23.73
N LYS A 268 8.97 5.88 24.42
CA LYS A 268 9.81 6.07 25.62
C LYS A 268 11.05 6.90 25.31
N ASN A 269 11.75 6.60 24.22
CA ASN A 269 12.94 7.34 23.80
C ASN A 269 12.59 8.81 23.48
N PHE A 270 11.48 9.07 22.79
CA PHE A 270 11.02 10.44 22.52
C PHE A 270 10.69 11.21 23.80
N ASP A 271 10.00 10.56 24.75
CA ASP A 271 9.69 11.19 26.03
C ASP A 271 10.99 11.50 26.82
N GLU A 272 11.97 10.60 26.83
CA GLU A 272 13.28 10.85 27.45
C GLU A 272 14.06 12.00 26.79
N ILE A 273 14.08 12.04 25.45
CA ILE A 273 14.73 13.13 24.70
C ILE A 273 14.05 14.46 25.03
N ARG A 274 12.72 14.50 25.07
CA ARG A 274 11.98 15.72 25.39
C ARG A 274 12.32 16.24 26.78
N ILE A 275 12.36 15.37 27.79
CA ILE A 275 12.70 15.75 29.17
C ILE A 275 14.14 16.29 29.23
N ARG A 276 15.10 15.64 28.55
CA ARG A 276 16.48 16.12 28.49
C ARG A 276 16.61 17.48 27.79
N ASP A 277 15.88 17.67 26.69
CA ASP A 277 15.87 18.94 25.97
C ASP A 277 15.29 20.07 26.84
N GLU A 278 14.16 19.83 27.51
CA GLU A 278 13.57 20.79 28.46
C GLU A 278 14.54 21.17 29.59
N GLN A 279 15.29 20.19 30.13
CA GLN A 279 16.33 20.42 31.15
C GLN A 279 17.47 21.27 30.59
N MET A 280 17.99 20.92 29.41
CA MET A 280 19.08 21.65 28.76
C MET A 280 18.69 23.09 28.42
N GLN A 281 17.48 23.32 27.91
CA GLN A 281 16.96 24.67 27.65
C GLN A 281 16.86 25.49 28.93
N HIS A 282 16.41 24.87 30.03
CA HIS A 282 16.35 25.53 31.33
C HIS A 282 17.75 25.89 31.86
N GLU A 283 18.73 24.99 31.75
CA GLU A 283 20.13 25.27 32.11
C GLU A 283 20.74 26.40 31.27
N LEU A 284 20.49 26.41 29.95
CA LEU A 284 20.92 27.49 29.07
C LEU A 284 20.26 28.83 29.41
N MET A 285 18.98 28.84 29.80
CA MET A 285 18.29 30.04 30.26
C MET A 285 18.94 30.60 31.53
N ILE A 286 19.29 29.74 32.50
CA ILE A 286 20.00 30.15 33.71
C ILE A 286 21.37 30.74 33.34
N ALA A 287 22.13 30.06 32.49
CA ALA A 287 23.45 30.52 32.05
C ALA A 287 23.35 31.90 31.35
N GLN A 288 22.35 32.10 30.49
CA GLN A 288 22.08 33.40 29.88
C GLN A 288 21.78 34.47 30.92
N HIS A 289 20.97 34.16 31.93
CA HIS A 289 20.64 35.12 32.99
C HIS A 289 21.88 35.51 33.80
N ILE A 290 22.73 34.55 34.13
CA ILE A 290 24.01 34.78 34.81
C ILE A 290 24.88 35.70 33.95
N GLN A 291 25.12 35.36 32.67
CA GLN A 291 25.95 36.17 31.78
C GLN A 291 25.41 37.60 31.63
N LYS A 292 24.09 37.75 31.47
CA LYS A 292 23.43 39.07 31.40
C LYS A 292 23.57 39.88 32.69
N SER A 293 23.52 39.25 33.85
CA SER A 293 23.68 39.92 35.16
C SER A 293 25.11 40.42 35.41
N ILE A 294 26.07 39.89 34.66
CA ILE A 294 27.49 40.17 34.81
C ILE A 294 27.95 41.27 33.84
N PHE A 295 27.21 41.54 32.76
CA PHE A 295 27.51 42.67 31.86
C PHE A 295 27.34 44.01 32.57
N PRO A 296 28.22 44.99 32.30
CA PRO A 296 28.21 46.26 33.01
C PRO A 296 26.89 47.02 32.79
N HIS A 297 26.27 47.46 33.87
CA HIS A 297 25.18 48.43 33.83
C HIS A 297 25.77 49.84 33.63
N ALA A 298 26.11 50.15 32.38
CA ALA A 298 26.50 51.44 31.82
C ALA A 298 26.70 52.60 32.83
N ASP A 299 27.93 52.76 33.32
CA ASP A 299 28.38 54.03 33.94
C ASP A 299 29.78 54.38 33.40
N SER A 300 29.82 54.86 32.15
CA SER A 300 31.03 55.39 31.52
C SER A 300 31.14 56.90 31.75
N PRO A 301 32.32 57.48 31.99
CA PRO A 301 32.50 58.93 32.01
C PRO A 301 32.44 59.56 30.60
N HIS A 302 32.51 58.76 29.54
CA HIS A 302 32.44 59.22 28.14
C HIS A 302 31.12 58.80 27.49
N THR A 303 30.71 59.49 26.41
CA THR A 303 29.47 59.17 25.70
C THR A 303 29.65 57.84 24.97
N THR A 304 28.96 56.79 25.43
CA THR A 304 29.14 55.41 24.94
C THR A 304 27.85 54.85 24.39
N ALA A 305 27.90 54.24 23.21
CA ALA A 305 26.80 53.47 22.62
C ALA A 305 27.25 52.04 22.34
N ILE A 306 26.46 51.08 22.79
CA ILE A 306 26.80 49.65 22.72
C ILE A 306 25.70 48.92 21.96
N GLU A 307 26.10 47.98 21.10
CA GLU A 307 25.25 46.93 20.54
C GLU A 307 25.86 45.58 20.92
N PHE A 308 25.07 44.69 21.50
CA PHE A 308 25.50 43.36 21.88
C PHE A 308 24.40 42.36 21.53
N ARG A 309 24.69 41.45 20.59
CA ARG A 309 23.74 40.46 20.06
C ARG A 309 24.40 39.07 20.06
N PRO A 310 24.16 38.27 21.11
CA PRO A 310 24.54 36.86 21.10
C PRO A 310 23.85 36.09 19.97
N LEU A 311 24.56 35.17 19.35
CA LEU A 311 24.07 34.21 18.36
C LEU A 311 23.17 33.15 19.02
N PHE A 312 23.56 32.68 20.21
CA PHE A 312 22.86 31.67 20.99
C PHE A 312 22.34 32.22 22.33
N ALA A 313 21.90 31.34 23.23
CA ALA A 313 21.47 31.74 24.57
C ALA A 313 22.60 32.43 25.36
N VAL A 314 23.84 31.98 25.17
CA VAL A 314 25.06 32.53 25.78
C VAL A 314 26.07 32.90 24.71
N SER A 315 26.92 33.88 25.00
CA SER A 315 27.86 34.48 24.05
C SER A 315 29.31 34.14 24.35
N GLY A 316 30.10 33.85 23.32
CA GLY A 316 31.56 33.86 23.33
C GLY A 316 32.17 35.26 23.30
N ASP A 317 31.36 36.29 23.02
CA ASP A 317 31.74 37.70 23.20
C ASP A 317 31.50 38.19 24.63
N PHE A 318 32.36 39.10 25.09
CA PHE A 318 32.18 39.83 26.33
C PHE A 318 32.76 41.25 26.24
N TYR A 319 32.14 42.20 26.95
CA TYR A 319 32.69 43.53 27.10
C TYR A 319 32.57 44.06 28.53
N ASP A 320 33.47 44.96 28.90
CA ASP A 320 33.44 45.67 30.17
C ASP A 320 33.85 47.14 30.07
N VAL A 321 33.43 47.93 31.07
CA VAL A 321 33.85 49.31 31.25
C VAL A 321 34.32 49.53 32.67
N TYR A 322 35.58 49.93 32.84
CA TYR A 322 36.22 50.16 34.14
C TYR A 322 36.45 51.65 34.37
N ARG A 323 36.03 52.18 35.51
CA ARG A 323 36.29 53.58 35.90
C ARG A 323 37.53 53.71 36.75
N PHE A 324 38.27 54.79 36.57
CA PHE A 324 39.46 55.10 37.36
C PHE A 324 39.31 56.43 38.11
N ALA A 325 40.02 56.54 39.24
CA ALA A 325 39.96 57.73 40.10
C ALA A 325 40.52 59.00 39.44
N ASP A 326 41.36 58.86 38.42
CA ASP A 326 41.91 59.96 37.63
C ASP A 326 40.95 60.47 36.53
N GLY A 327 39.72 59.93 36.49
CA GLY A 327 38.69 60.30 35.51
C GLY A 327 38.81 59.57 34.17
N SER A 328 39.84 58.74 33.97
CA SER A 328 39.93 57.88 32.80
C SER A 328 38.97 56.68 32.89
N ALA A 329 38.70 56.05 31.75
CA ALA A 329 37.94 54.81 31.66
C ALA A 329 38.64 53.77 30.80
N GLY A 330 38.59 52.52 31.24
CA GLY A 330 39.06 51.35 30.50
C GLY A 330 37.88 50.70 29.77
N TYR A 331 38.06 50.41 28.49
CA TYR A 331 37.09 49.71 27.66
C TYR A 331 37.71 48.40 27.20
N LEU A 332 36.99 47.32 27.43
CA LEU A 332 37.40 45.98 27.12
C LEU A 332 36.38 45.33 26.20
N VAL A 333 36.86 44.68 25.13
CA VAL A 333 36.11 43.71 24.36
C VAL A 333 36.96 42.46 24.25
N CYS A 334 36.36 41.31 24.50
CA CYS A 334 36.97 39.99 24.40
C CYS A 334 36.07 39.09 23.58
N ASP A 335 36.68 38.19 22.83
CA ASP A 335 36.00 37.12 22.11
C ASP A 335 36.76 35.80 22.33
N ALA A 336 36.03 34.77 22.72
CA ALA A 336 36.53 33.45 23.05
C ALA A 336 36.42 32.51 21.85
N SER A 337 37.48 31.75 21.57
CA SER A 337 37.47 30.75 20.50
C SER A 337 36.29 29.76 20.62
N GLY A 338 35.48 29.66 19.56
CA GLY A 338 34.29 28.81 19.49
C GLY A 338 33.00 29.55 19.86
N HIS A 339 31.90 28.83 20.09
CA HIS A 339 30.60 29.43 20.41
C HIS A 339 29.84 28.65 21.49
N GLY A 340 28.80 29.25 22.05
CA GLY A 340 27.91 28.62 23.03
C GLY A 340 28.53 28.51 24.43
N VAL A 341 28.18 27.46 25.18
CA VAL A 341 28.51 27.33 26.61
C VAL A 341 30.02 27.36 26.89
N PRO A 342 30.89 26.62 26.16
CA PRO A 342 32.32 26.66 26.43
C PRO A 342 32.94 28.05 26.27
N ALA A 343 32.58 28.77 25.20
CA ALA A 343 33.07 30.12 24.94
C ALA A 343 32.56 31.12 26.00
N ALA A 344 31.30 30.99 26.42
CA ALA A 344 30.73 31.80 27.50
C ALA A 344 31.41 31.57 28.87
N LEU A 345 31.83 30.34 29.18
CA LEU A 345 32.61 30.08 30.40
C LEU A 345 33.99 30.75 30.32
N LEU A 346 34.63 30.70 29.15
CA LEU A 346 35.92 31.33 28.92
C LEU A 346 35.86 32.84 29.10
N THR A 347 34.84 33.50 28.55
CA THR A 347 34.68 34.95 28.74
C THR A 347 34.39 35.33 30.19
N MET A 348 33.70 34.49 30.95
CA MET A 348 33.51 34.72 32.40
C MET A 348 34.83 34.60 33.18
N MET A 349 35.69 33.64 32.84
CA MET A 349 37.04 33.54 33.42
C MET A 349 37.87 34.78 33.05
N ALA A 350 37.83 35.19 31.78
CA ALA A 350 38.52 36.39 31.31
C ALA A 350 38.04 37.63 32.03
N LYS A 351 36.73 37.86 32.15
CA LYS A 351 36.16 38.97 32.91
C LYS A 351 36.71 39.01 34.33
N SER A 352 36.72 37.88 35.03
CA SER A 352 37.23 37.81 36.40
C SER A 352 38.72 38.16 36.46
N ALA A 353 39.53 37.68 35.50
CA ALA A 353 40.95 38.00 35.44
C ALA A 353 41.17 39.50 35.16
N PHE A 354 40.49 40.06 34.15
CA PHE A 354 40.58 41.49 33.84
C PHE A 354 40.18 42.36 35.03
N ALA A 355 39.04 42.08 35.68
CA ALA A 355 38.59 42.83 36.86
C ALA A 355 39.62 42.86 38.01
N ASN A 356 40.44 41.81 38.16
CA ASN A 356 41.49 41.76 39.16
C ASN A 356 42.72 42.61 38.81
N PHE A 357 43.09 42.72 37.53
CA PHE A 357 44.35 43.35 37.11
C PHE A 357 44.21 44.78 36.58
N VAL A 358 43.04 45.15 36.04
CA VAL A 358 42.83 46.49 35.44
C VAL A 358 43.06 47.64 36.42
N HIS A 359 42.76 47.46 37.71
CA HIS A 359 42.97 48.49 38.74
C HIS A 359 44.38 48.45 39.35
N LEU A 360 45.15 47.39 39.12
CA LEU A 360 46.53 47.24 39.63
C LEU A 360 47.56 47.85 38.67
N HIS A 361 47.23 47.92 37.38
CA HIS A 361 48.15 48.39 36.36
C HIS A 361 47.51 49.46 35.49
N ALA A 362 48.18 50.62 35.40
CA ALA A 362 47.78 51.69 34.50
C ALA A 362 48.01 51.37 33.02
N ASP A 363 49.01 50.53 32.75
CA ASP A 363 49.53 50.18 31.43
C ASP A 363 48.75 49.00 30.81
N PRO A 364 48.04 49.19 29.68
CA PRO A 364 47.24 48.15 29.03
C PRO A 364 47.99 46.84 28.75
N ALA A 365 49.25 46.91 28.31
CA ALA A 365 50.08 45.74 28.04
C ALA A 365 50.35 44.90 29.28
N LYS A 366 50.57 45.55 30.43
CA LYS A 366 50.77 44.84 31.71
C LYS A 366 49.49 44.14 32.16
N VAL A 367 48.33 44.75 31.94
CA VAL A 367 47.03 44.11 32.18
C VAL A 367 46.90 42.86 31.32
N MET A 368 47.11 42.98 30.00
CA MET A 368 47.03 41.82 29.09
C MET A 368 48.01 40.71 29.48
N HIS A 369 49.24 41.06 29.85
CA HIS A 369 50.24 40.09 30.26
C HIS A 369 49.84 39.33 31.54
N GLN A 370 49.34 40.03 32.56
CA GLN A 370 48.88 39.40 33.81
C GLN A 370 47.63 38.53 33.60
N VAL A 371 46.72 38.97 32.73
CA VAL A 371 45.56 38.14 32.35
C VAL A 371 46.02 36.88 31.60
N ASN A 372 46.95 37.00 30.66
CA ASN A 372 47.52 35.85 29.96
C ASN A 372 48.18 34.87 30.93
N GLU A 373 49.04 35.35 31.82
CA GLU A 373 49.72 34.53 32.83
C GLU A 373 48.71 33.80 33.73
N SER A 374 47.65 34.48 34.15
CA SER A 374 46.60 33.91 35.00
C SER A 374 45.76 32.82 34.31
N LEU A 375 45.59 32.89 32.99
CA LEU A 375 44.69 32.00 32.25
C LEU A 375 45.43 30.90 31.48
N ALA A 376 46.64 31.16 31.00
CA ALA A 376 47.38 30.25 30.11
C ALA A 376 47.58 28.86 30.72
N ALA A 377 47.90 28.77 32.02
CA ALA A 377 48.07 27.48 32.69
C ALA A 377 46.82 26.57 32.59
N SER A 378 45.62 27.17 32.50
CA SER A 378 44.36 26.41 32.36
C SER A 378 43.97 26.16 30.91
N LEU A 379 44.25 27.12 30.02
CA LEU A 379 43.74 27.13 28.65
C LEU A 379 44.67 26.47 27.63
N GLU A 380 45.99 26.49 27.88
CA GLU A 380 46.98 25.86 27.01
C GLU A 380 46.75 24.34 26.90
N MET A 381 46.24 23.71 27.96
CA MET A 381 45.88 22.28 27.94
C MET A 381 44.66 21.95 27.07
N THR A 382 43.71 22.88 26.94
CA THR A 382 42.47 22.67 26.16
C THR A 382 42.60 23.18 24.73
N GLY A 383 43.67 23.91 24.41
CA GLY A 383 43.87 24.57 23.12
C GLY A 383 42.91 25.74 22.88
N GLN A 384 42.20 26.17 23.92
CA GLN A 384 41.31 27.33 23.86
C GLN A 384 42.09 28.62 24.04
N TYR A 385 41.62 29.68 23.42
CA TYR A 385 42.21 31.01 23.53
C TYR A 385 41.13 32.07 23.40
N LEU A 386 41.51 33.31 23.68
CA LEU A 386 40.65 34.47 23.49
C LEU A 386 41.42 35.61 22.84
N THR A 387 40.71 36.35 21.98
CA THR A 387 41.16 37.64 21.49
C THR A 387 40.65 38.73 22.43
N ALA A 388 41.40 39.81 22.60
CA ALA A 388 40.96 40.92 23.43
C ALA A 388 41.51 42.26 22.94
N PHE A 389 40.70 43.30 23.08
CA PHE A 389 41.12 44.68 22.94
C PHE A 389 40.84 45.43 24.23
N TYR A 390 41.88 46.01 24.83
CA TYR A 390 41.75 46.85 26.02
C TYR A 390 42.33 48.23 25.75
N ALA A 391 41.53 49.28 25.99
CA ALA A 391 41.94 50.66 25.85
C ALA A 391 41.58 51.48 27.08
N ARG A 392 42.55 52.25 27.59
CA ARG A 392 42.36 53.26 28.63
C ARG A 392 42.29 54.65 28.00
N VAL A 393 41.19 55.36 28.25
CA VAL A 393 40.82 56.62 27.62
C VAL A 393 40.83 57.74 28.65
N TYR A 394 41.70 58.73 28.46
CA TYR A 394 41.93 59.84 29.40
C TYR A 394 41.29 61.18 28.94
N GLY A 395 40.66 61.21 27.76
CA GLY A 395 40.09 62.41 27.15
C GLY A 395 41.00 63.02 26.07
N ASP A 396 42.26 63.26 26.43
CA ASP A 396 43.29 63.83 25.53
C ASP A 396 44.18 62.76 24.87
N ARG A 397 44.10 61.52 25.34
CA ARG A 397 44.80 60.38 24.77
C ARG A 397 44.08 59.06 25.03
N ILE A 398 44.41 58.08 24.21
CA ILE A 398 44.05 56.68 24.34
C ILE A 398 45.33 55.86 24.43
N GLU A 399 45.43 55.02 25.45
CA GLU A 399 46.46 53.99 25.59
C GLU A 399 45.80 52.64 25.38
N TYR A 400 46.29 51.81 24.46
CA TYR A 400 45.66 50.52 24.16
C TYR A 400 46.65 49.37 23.96
N CYS A 401 46.15 48.16 24.19
CA CYS A 401 46.77 46.91 23.77
C CYS A 401 45.71 46.01 23.12
N ASN A 402 46.05 45.46 21.96
CA ASN A 402 45.23 44.58 21.14
C ASN A 402 45.91 43.21 21.05
N ALA A 403 45.29 42.21 21.67
CA ALA A 403 45.68 40.82 21.73
C ALA A 403 45.03 40.01 20.58
N THR A 404 45.40 40.33 19.34
CA THR A 404 44.89 39.69 18.12
C THR A 404 43.37 39.76 17.94
N HIS A 405 42.73 40.79 18.49
CA HIS A 405 41.33 41.12 18.25
C HIS A 405 41.15 41.91 16.94
N PRO A 406 39.98 41.86 16.28
CA PRO A 406 39.68 42.69 15.12
C PRO A 406 40.04 44.15 15.37
N GLU A 407 40.75 44.77 14.41
CA GLU A 407 41.36 46.08 14.60
C GLU A 407 40.31 47.19 14.79
N PRO A 408 40.25 47.83 15.98
CA PRO A 408 39.33 48.93 16.20
C PRO A 408 39.66 50.13 15.32
N VAL A 409 38.67 51.00 15.12
CA VAL A 409 38.81 52.17 14.24
C VAL A 409 38.64 53.45 15.04
N LEU A 410 39.68 54.29 15.04
CA LEU A 410 39.66 55.63 15.62
C LEU A 410 39.37 56.67 14.53
N LEU A 411 38.26 57.39 14.68
CA LEU A 411 37.88 58.51 13.84
C LEU A 411 38.16 59.82 14.59
N MET A 412 39.12 60.60 14.08
CA MET A 412 39.42 61.92 14.64
C MET A 412 38.33 62.93 14.28
N LYS A 413 38.12 63.91 15.17
CA LYS A 413 37.25 65.05 14.88
C LYS A 413 37.74 65.82 13.64
N GLY A 414 36.81 66.24 12.78
CA GLY A 414 37.13 66.99 11.56
C GLY A 414 37.31 66.13 10.30
N GLY A 415 37.21 64.80 10.41
CA GLY A 415 36.99 63.91 9.26
C GLY A 415 38.26 63.48 8.53
N GLU A 416 39.37 63.37 9.25
CA GLU A 416 40.57 62.70 8.74
C GLU A 416 40.30 61.21 8.42
N GLU A 417 41.22 60.58 7.68
CA GLU A 417 41.14 59.15 7.37
C GLU A 417 41.05 58.31 8.66
N PRO A 418 40.06 57.40 8.80
CA PRO A 418 39.91 56.57 9.99
C PRO A 418 41.17 55.74 10.25
N ARG A 419 41.70 55.81 11.47
CA ARG A 419 42.92 55.11 11.86
C ARG A 419 42.59 53.75 12.46
N ARG A 420 43.07 52.67 11.84
CA ARG A 420 42.98 51.31 12.37
C ARG A 420 44.01 51.09 13.49
N LEU A 421 43.56 50.55 14.61
CA LEU A 421 44.36 50.21 15.79
C LEU A 421 44.85 48.76 15.66
N LYS A 422 46.04 48.61 15.07
CA LYS A 422 46.66 47.31 14.78
C LYS A 422 46.86 46.48 16.04
N SER A 423 46.86 45.15 15.85
CA SER A 423 47.30 44.20 16.87
C SER A 423 48.75 44.45 17.30
N ASN A 424 48.99 44.35 18.59
CA ASN A 424 50.28 44.58 19.27
C ASN A 424 50.43 43.63 20.47
N GLY A 425 49.88 42.42 20.35
CA GLY A 425 49.90 41.37 21.35
C GLY A 425 49.38 40.05 20.79
N PHE A 426 49.74 38.94 21.43
CA PHE A 426 49.33 37.60 21.01
C PHE A 426 47.96 37.21 21.56
N TYR A 427 47.40 36.08 21.15
CA TYR A 427 46.20 35.54 21.78
C TYR A 427 46.39 35.33 23.28
N ILE A 428 45.36 35.61 24.07
CA ILE A 428 45.37 35.38 25.50
C ILE A 428 45.06 33.92 25.77
N GLY A 429 45.82 33.29 26.67
CA GLY A 429 45.61 31.94 27.14
C GLY A 429 46.17 30.85 26.24
N MET A 430 46.53 31.17 24.99
CA MET A 430 46.99 30.16 24.04
C MET A 430 48.36 29.58 24.42
N LEU A 431 49.27 30.43 24.91
CA LEU A 431 50.60 30.05 25.39
C LEU A 431 50.95 30.86 26.63
N ALA A 432 51.52 30.20 27.65
CA ALA A 432 52.05 30.89 28.82
C ALA A 432 53.16 31.89 28.47
N GLU A 433 54.04 31.50 27.54
CA GLU A 433 55.13 32.33 27.00
C GLU A 433 54.87 32.62 25.51
N PRO A 434 54.20 33.75 25.18
CA PRO A 434 53.88 34.07 23.80
C PRO A 434 55.15 34.42 22.99
N PRO A 435 55.19 34.12 21.69
CA PRO A 435 56.35 34.37 20.83
C PRO A 435 56.66 35.87 20.63
N PHE A 436 55.71 36.74 20.94
CA PHE A 436 55.89 38.20 20.98
C PHE A 436 55.14 38.79 22.17
N ALA A 437 55.70 39.87 22.73
CA ALA A 437 55.16 40.51 23.92
C ALA A 437 53.89 41.33 23.61
N PHE A 438 53.08 41.54 24.64
CA PHE A 438 52.05 42.57 24.63
C PHE A 438 52.72 43.94 24.74
N GLU A 439 52.36 44.87 23.86
CA GLU A 439 52.87 46.24 23.86
C GLU A 439 51.73 47.24 23.98
N SER A 440 51.98 48.38 24.62
CA SER A 440 51.02 49.48 24.72
C SER A 440 51.33 50.54 23.69
N VAL A 441 50.29 51.04 23.02
CA VAL A 441 50.39 52.15 22.08
C VAL A 441 49.60 53.33 22.63
N THR A 442 50.23 54.51 22.65
CA THR A 442 49.60 55.77 23.06
C THR A 442 49.28 56.62 21.84
N LEU A 443 48.04 57.08 21.75
CA LEU A 443 47.55 57.95 20.68
C LEU A 443 46.94 59.21 21.29
N ALA A 444 47.28 60.38 20.73
CA ALA A 444 46.59 61.61 21.09
C ALA A 444 45.15 61.59 20.56
N THR A 445 44.23 62.16 21.33
CA THR A 445 42.82 62.30 20.97
C THR A 445 42.32 63.70 21.27
N GLU A 446 41.22 64.07 20.62
CA GLU A 446 40.56 65.35 20.83
C GLU A 446 39.09 65.12 21.18
N ARG A 447 38.48 66.07 21.89
CA ARG A 447 37.06 66.00 22.23
C ARG A 447 36.19 65.94 20.98
N GLY A 448 35.37 64.89 20.87
CA GLY A 448 34.55 64.57 19.71
C GLY A 448 35.14 63.50 18.78
N SER A 449 36.36 63.02 19.04
CA SER A 449 36.90 61.82 18.40
C SER A 449 36.10 60.59 18.83
N LYS A 450 35.95 59.62 17.91
CA LYS A 450 35.18 58.40 18.15
C LYS A 450 36.03 57.15 17.99
N LEU A 451 35.97 56.25 18.95
CA LEU A 451 36.58 54.93 18.88
C LEU A 451 35.48 53.87 18.67
N PHE A 452 35.63 53.06 17.63
CA PHE A 452 34.76 51.94 17.30
C PHE A 452 35.51 50.64 17.59
N ILE A 453 35.03 49.87 18.55
CA ILE A 453 35.55 48.55 18.92
C ILE A 453 34.48 47.53 18.55
N PHE A 454 34.84 46.47 17.83
CA PHE A 454 33.89 45.47 17.36
C PHE A 454 34.52 44.09 17.25
N THR A 455 33.68 43.07 17.33
CA THR A 455 34.07 41.67 17.11
C THR A 455 33.96 41.28 15.64
N ASP A 456 34.48 40.11 15.30
CA ASP A 456 34.53 39.60 13.94
C ASP A 456 33.15 39.25 13.39
N GLY A 457 32.14 39.02 14.23
CA GLY A 457 30.74 38.91 13.83
C GLY A 457 30.19 40.11 13.05
N ILE A 458 30.87 41.27 13.04
CA ILE A 458 30.58 42.36 12.10
C ILE A 458 31.31 42.18 10.77
N THR A 459 32.63 41.93 10.80
CA THR A 459 33.46 41.89 9.59
C THR A 459 33.28 40.61 8.78
N GLU A 460 32.93 39.51 9.45
CA GLU A 460 32.74 38.19 8.86
C GLU A 460 31.27 37.88 8.54
N ALA A 461 30.35 38.77 8.90
CA ALA A 461 28.95 38.66 8.52
C ALA A 461 28.80 38.51 7.00
N ARG A 462 27.89 37.63 6.58
CA ARG A 462 27.69 37.28 5.17
C ARG A 462 26.39 37.83 4.61
N ASN A 463 26.40 38.13 3.32
CA ASN A 463 25.19 38.33 2.54
C ASN A 463 24.66 36.98 1.98
N PRO A 464 23.48 36.95 1.33
CA PRO A 464 22.95 35.71 0.75
C PRO A 464 23.80 35.07 -0.37
N ALA A 465 24.76 35.81 -0.92
CA ALA A 465 25.74 35.30 -1.88
C ALA A 465 26.99 34.70 -1.19
N GLY A 466 27.08 34.77 0.14
CA GLY A 466 28.20 34.26 0.94
C GLY A 466 29.39 35.23 1.04
N GLU A 467 29.27 36.47 0.54
CA GLU A 467 30.32 37.48 0.60
C GLU A 467 30.40 38.09 1.99
N LEU A 468 31.63 38.30 2.48
CA LEU A 468 31.90 38.92 3.79
C LEU A 468 31.63 40.42 3.74
N TYR A 469 31.11 40.98 4.83
CA TYR A 469 30.90 42.43 4.99
C TYR A 469 32.23 43.19 4.90
N GLY A 470 33.27 42.66 5.56
CA GLY A 470 34.66 43.07 5.40
C GLY A 470 35.05 44.36 6.13
N THR A 471 36.34 44.43 6.49
CA THR A 471 36.92 45.58 7.21
C THR A 471 36.87 46.89 6.44
N GLN A 472 36.96 46.83 5.10
CA GLN A 472 36.93 48.04 4.27
C GLN A 472 35.57 48.74 4.35
N ARG A 473 34.48 47.99 4.32
CA ARG A 473 33.12 48.53 4.40
C ARG A 473 32.84 49.15 5.76
N VAL A 474 33.29 48.50 6.83
CA VAL A 474 33.27 49.05 8.19
C VAL A 474 33.95 50.43 8.22
N ALA A 475 35.17 50.53 7.71
CA ALA A 475 35.91 51.80 7.65
C ALA A 475 35.19 52.87 6.81
N ASP A 476 34.60 52.49 5.67
CA ASP A 476 33.88 53.40 4.77
C ASP A 476 32.60 53.97 5.39
N ILE A 477 31.89 53.17 6.20
CA ILE A 477 30.72 53.64 6.97
C ILE A 477 31.17 54.55 8.10
N ILE A 478 32.20 54.15 8.86
CA ILE A 478 32.74 54.95 9.97
C ILE A 478 33.23 56.32 9.49
N ARG A 479 33.89 56.40 8.33
CA ARG A 479 34.35 57.67 7.73
C ARG A 479 33.22 58.69 7.58
N ARG A 480 31.98 58.25 7.38
CA ARG A 480 30.80 59.12 7.21
C ARG A 480 30.18 59.60 8.53
N GLN A 481 30.70 59.12 9.67
CA GLN A 481 30.16 59.37 11.02
C GLN A 481 30.92 60.45 11.80
N THR A 482 31.60 61.36 11.10
CA THR A 482 32.38 62.44 11.74
C THR A 482 31.51 63.35 12.59
N GLU A 483 30.37 63.79 12.04
CA GLU A 483 29.47 64.76 12.68
C GLU A 483 28.34 64.13 13.51
N SER A 484 28.15 62.81 13.44
CA SER A 484 27.14 62.12 14.24
C SER A 484 27.59 61.97 15.69
N GLY A 485 26.69 61.69 16.64
CA GLY A 485 27.07 61.27 17.99
C GLY A 485 27.29 59.75 18.07
N ALA A 486 27.88 59.24 19.15
CA ALA A 486 28.17 57.80 19.32
C ALA A 486 26.98 56.86 19.01
N ALA A 487 25.78 57.18 19.48
CA ALA A 487 24.58 56.37 19.25
C ALA A 487 24.16 56.34 17.77
N ALA A 488 24.15 57.49 17.11
CA ALA A 488 23.82 57.58 15.69
C ALA A 488 24.86 56.88 14.81
N ALA A 489 26.15 56.94 15.20
CA ALA A 489 27.22 56.24 14.51
C ALA A 489 27.10 54.70 14.65
N ARG A 490 26.77 54.21 15.85
CA ARG A 490 26.45 52.79 16.09
C ARG A 490 25.28 52.36 15.20
N ASP A 491 24.17 53.10 15.24
CA ASP A 491 22.96 52.75 14.51
C ASP A 491 23.20 52.72 12.99
N ALA A 492 24.00 53.65 12.47
CA ALA A 492 24.37 53.68 11.06
C ALA A 492 25.14 52.41 10.63
N LEU A 493 26.11 51.95 11.43
CA LEU A 493 26.86 50.73 11.13
C LEU A 493 25.98 49.48 11.21
N ILE A 494 25.13 49.38 12.25
CA ILE A 494 24.23 48.24 12.43
C ILE A 494 23.16 48.18 11.34
N GLN A 495 22.66 49.32 10.88
CA GLN A 495 21.68 49.39 9.78
C GLN A 495 22.30 48.99 8.44
N ASP A 496 23.53 49.45 8.13
CA ASP A 496 24.22 49.03 6.89
C ASP A 496 24.53 47.53 6.91
N LEU A 497 24.97 47.00 8.05
CA LEU A 497 25.21 45.58 8.26
C LEU A 497 23.92 44.76 8.04
N ALA A 498 22.82 45.16 8.66
CA ALA A 498 21.53 44.48 8.50
C ALA A 498 21.04 44.51 7.05
N ALA A 499 21.20 45.65 6.36
CA ALA A 499 20.86 45.80 4.95
C ALA A 499 21.73 44.91 4.04
N PHE A 500 23.01 44.73 4.37
CA PHE A 500 23.92 43.85 3.64
C PHE A 500 23.57 42.36 3.83
N CYS A 501 23.34 41.93 5.08
CA CYS A 501 23.01 40.54 5.39
C CYS A 501 21.63 40.14 4.84
N ALA A 502 20.67 41.08 4.81
CA ALA A 502 19.31 40.87 4.33
C ALA A 502 18.62 39.66 5.01
N THR A 503 18.57 38.51 4.33
CA THR A 503 17.96 37.27 4.86
C THR A 503 18.97 36.22 5.29
N ALA A 504 20.28 36.50 5.18
CA ALA A 504 21.33 35.59 5.63
C ALA A 504 21.29 35.45 7.17
N PRO A 505 21.39 34.24 7.72
CA PRO A 505 21.48 34.03 9.16
C PRO A 505 22.78 34.62 9.71
N ALA A 506 22.76 35.05 10.97
CA ALA A 506 23.98 35.33 11.70
C ALA A 506 24.78 34.04 11.92
N GLU A 507 26.09 34.12 11.78
CA GLU A 507 27.01 33.00 11.97
C GLU A 507 27.84 33.13 13.25
N ASP A 508 27.89 34.32 13.86
CA ASP A 508 28.63 34.60 15.08
C ASP A 508 27.94 35.64 15.99
N ASP A 509 28.47 35.80 17.20
CA ASP A 509 28.12 36.85 18.13
C ASP A 509 28.52 38.23 17.58
N LEU A 510 27.70 39.25 17.85
CA LEU A 510 27.97 40.61 17.40
C LEU A 510 28.11 41.55 18.59
N THR A 511 29.28 42.16 18.70
CA THR A 511 29.56 43.22 19.67
C THR A 511 30.08 44.47 18.96
N LEU A 512 29.52 45.62 19.32
CA LEU A 512 29.96 46.94 18.87
C LEU A 512 29.94 47.92 20.05
N ILE A 513 31.05 48.58 20.29
CA ILE A 513 31.16 49.69 21.25
C ILE A 513 31.64 50.92 20.48
N VAL A 514 30.86 51.99 20.57
CA VAL A 514 31.23 53.31 20.05
C VAL A 514 31.41 54.26 21.22
N ILE A 515 32.62 54.80 21.36
CA ILE A 515 33.02 55.70 22.45
C ILE A 515 33.31 57.06 21.82
N GLU A 516 32.65 58.10 22.31
CA GLU A 516 32.92 59.49 21.94
C GLU A 516 33.59 60.19 23.12
N VAL A 517 34.82 60.66 22.88
CA VAL A 517 35.77 61.20 23.88
C VAL A 517 35.54 62.68 24.18
#